data_AF-A0A1G7LYV2-F1
#
_entry.id   AF-A0A1G7LYV2-F1
#
_cell.length_a   1.000
_cell.length_b   1.000
_cell.length_c   1.000
_cell.angle_alpha   90.00
_cell.angle_beta   90.00
_cell.angle_gamma   90.00
#
_symmetry.space_group_name_H-M   'P 1'
#
loop_
_entity.id
_entity.type
_entity.pdbx_description
1 polymer ?
#
loop_
_entity_poly.entity_id
_entity_poly.type
_entity_poly.pdbx_seq_one_letter_code
_entity_poly.pdbx_strand_id
1 'polypeptide(L)'
;MAFVYKQDSIELISHEEGRIRPIYKTGDSIRYAYDYLEKDHLGNVRTILTDQADFTVYAATMETKVAAQELALFSNIEETRVEKPSGYPEDKTTENNKFVTKLSAKDGGKKIGPSLVLRVMAGDTVQINARAFYKSQGPIDDNQKVPVEDIIVGLAQAFGTPTTVNSTHVSDLAINNTPFNADFYNNNYERLKEKGSESGQADRPKAYLNFVLFDDDFKLVEENSGVRQVKESPDELQELGVEKMAITKNGFLYVYTSNESQQDVFFDNVALALNNGPLLEKTHYYPFGLTMEGNSSSALTGVNYAKNRKEYNGIEHTRDLDINQYDAFFRTLDPQTGRWTQVDPKIESMEMWSPYASNYDNPILYSDFLGDEPEGPGDGIKKTGLVTGREYTLTAPTDFKSSLAFAGQYALGVLNEGVEAVNRYINPLVPAA
;
A
#
# COMPACT_ATOMS: atom_id res chain seq x y z
N MET A 1 17.06 -21.91 -4.60
CA MET A 1 16.46 -21.37 -3.36
C MET A 1 17.55 -20.67 -2.57
N ALA A 2 17.30 -19.45 -2.11
CA ALA A 2 18.24 -18.67 -1.29
C ALA A 2 17.54 -18.26 0.02
N PHE A 3 18.29 -18.24 1.13
CA PHE A 3 17.77 -17.87 2.45
C PHE A 3 18.36 -16.52 2.85
N VAL A 4 17.50 -15.58 3.25
CA VAL A 4 17.92 -14.29 3.78
C VAL A 4 17.59 -14.27 5.26
N TYR A 5 18.58 -13.91 6.06
CA TYR A 5 18.47 -13.79 7.50
C TYR A 5 18.61 -12.32 7.89
N LYS A 6 17.80 -11.91 8.87
CA LYS A 6 17.94 -10.62 9.54
C LYS A 6 18.15 -10.88 11.02
N GLN A 7 19.30 -10.44 11.53
CA GLN A 7 19.80 -10.85 12.84
C GLN A 7 19.86 -12.39 12.91
N ASP A 8 19.09 -13.00 13.81
CA ASP A 8 19.10 -14.44 14.06
C ASP A 8 17.86 -15.17 13.50
N SER A 9 17.04 -14.50 12.70
CA SER A 9 15.78 -15.03 12.16
C SER A 9 15.77 -15.05 10.64
N ILE A 10 15.11 -16.04 10.06
CA ILE A 10 14.83 -16.06 8.62
C ILE A 10 13.87 -14.91 8.32
N GLU A 11 14.23 -14.07 7.35
CA GLU A 11 13.41 -12.96 6.88
C GLU A 11 12.64 -13.35 5.61
N LEU A 12 13.28 -14.06 4.68
CA LEU A 12 12.63 -14.62 3.50
C LEU A 12 13.40 -15.80 2.91
N ILE A 13 12.71 -16.62 2.12
CA ILE A 13 13.27 -17.72 1.33
C ILE A 13 12.87 -17.50 -0.13
N SER A 14 13.81 -17.24 -1.02
CA SER A 14 13.52 -17.04 -2.45
C SER A 14 13.37 -18.36 -3.20
N HIS A 15 12.39 -18.46 -4.10
CA HIS A 15 12.13 -19.60 -4.99
C HIS A 15 11.86 -19.14 -6.43
N GLU A 16 11.68 -20.08 -7.36
CA GLU A 16 11.57 -19.84 -8.81
C GLU A 16 10.51 -18.80 -9.22
N GLU A 17 9.41 -18.75 -8.47
CA GLU A 17 8.24 -17.92 -8.80
C GLU A 17 8.07 -16.76 -7.82
N GLY A 18 8.95 -16.63 -6.82
CA GLY A 18 8.88 -15.56 -5.84
C GLY A 18 9.59 -15.84 -4.53
N ARG A 19 8.89 -15.71 -3.41
CA ARG A 19 9.48 -15.86 -2.08
C ARG A 19 8.50 -16.37 -1.04
N ILE A 20 9.05 -16.98 0.00
CA ILE A 20 8.33 -17.39 1.20
C ILE A 20 8.72 -16.46 2.34
N ARG A 21 7.75 -15.88 3.02
CA ARG A 21 7.94 -15.04 4.22
C ARG A 21 7.46 -15.79 5.47
N PRO A 22 8.31 -16.01 6.48
CA PRO A 22 7.86 -16.45 7.79
C PRO A 22 7.11 -15.33 8.51
N ILE A 23 5.95 -15.66 9.05
CA ILE A 23 5.11 -14.77 9.86
C ILE A 23 5.30 -15.13 11.33
N TYR A 24 5.99 -14.27 12.06
CA TYR A 24 6.20 -14.40 13.49
C TYR A 24 5.10 -13.66 14.26
N LYS A 25 4.35 -14.39 15.08
CA LYS A 25 3.37 -13.81 16.01
C LYS A 25 3.52 -14.45 17.38
N THR A 26 3.67 -13.62 18.41
CA THR A 26 3.90 -14.08 19.79
C THR A 26 2.81 -15.05 20.23
N GLY A 27 3.20 -16.24 20.66
CA GLY A 27 2.28 -17.28 21.14
C GLY A 27 1.72 -18.20 20.05
N ASP A 28 1.92 -17.88 18.77
CA ASP A 28 1.48 -18.70 17.64
C ASP A 28 2.68 -19.48 17.05
N SER A 29 2.39 -20.62 16.40
CA SER A 29 3.40 -21.31 15.58
C SER A 29 3.74 -20.45 14.36
N ILE A 30 4.99 -20.55 13.89
CA ILE A 30 5.45 -19.82 12.70
C ILE A 30 4.59 -20.27 11.51
N ARG A 31 3.97 -19.29 10.83
CA ARG A 31 3.25 -19.50 9.57
C ARG A 31 4.14 -19.04 8.42
N TYR A 32 3.85 -19.52 7.22
CA TYR A 32 4.57 -19.12 6.01
C TYR A 32 3.57 -18.56 5.01
N ALA A 33 3.89 -17.39 4.47
CA ALA A 33 3.19 -16.80 3.34
C ALA A 33 4.03 -16.97 2.08
N TYR A 34 3.38 -17.30 0.97
CA TYR A 34 3.98 -17.41 -0.34
C TYR A 34 3.62 -16.17 -1.14
N ASP A 35 4.65 -15.44 -1.56
CA ASP A 35 4.51 -14.34 -2.49
C ASP A 35 4.99 -14.78 -3.88
N TYR A 36 4.21 -14.46 -4.89
CA TYR A 36 4.48 -14.73 -6.31
C TYR A 36 4.84 -13.42 -7.01
N LEU A 37 5.93 -13.43 -7.77
CA LEU A 37 6.47 -12.27 -8.47
C LEU A 37 6.15 -12.40 -9.96
N GLU A 38 5.19 -11.61 -10.43
CA GLU A 38 4.92 -11.50 -11.87
C GLU A 38 5.94 -10.56 -12.50
N LYS A 39 6.57 -11.03 -13.58
CA LYS A 39 7.66 -10.34 -14.25
C LYS A 39 7.34 -10.05 -15.70
N ASP A 40 7.97 -9.02 -16.26
CA ASP A 40 8.00 -8.83 -17.71
C ASP A 40 9.11 -9.63 -18.39
N HIS A 41 9.24 -9.47 -19.72
CA HIS A 41 10.19 -10.22 -20.55
C HIS A 41 11.67 -9.91 -20.26
N LEU A 42 11.96 -8.82 -19.54
CA LEU A 42 13.32 -8.44 -19.11
C LEU A 42 13.61 -8.86 -17.67
N GLY A 43 12.65 -9.51 -17.01
CA GLY A 43 12.77 -9.97 -15.63
C GLY A 43 12.43 -8.89 -14.58
N ASN A 44 11.87 -7.74 -14.97
CA ASN A 44 11.42 -6.71 -14.03
C ASN A 44 10.21 -7.20 -13.25
N VAL A 45 10.22 -7.10 -11.92
CA VAL A 45 9.05 -7.44 -11.09
C VAL A 45 7.98 -6.36 -11.24
N ARG A 46 6.83 -6.72 -11.84
CA ARG A 46 5.72 -5.79 -12.09
C ARG A 46 4.61 -5.91 -11.07
N THR A 47 4.38 -7.10 -10.52
CA THR A 47 3.32 -7.34 -9.55
C THR A 47 3.75 -8.38 -8.54
N ILE A 48 3.37 -8.18 -7.28
CA ILE A 48 3.56 -9.13 -6.20
C ILE A 48 2.20 -9.56 -5.69
N LEU A 49 1.94 -10.86 -5.78
CA LEU A 49 0.74 -11.49 -5.24
C LEU A 49 1.11 -12.28 -3.99
N THR A 50 0.23 -12.40 -3.01
CA THR A 50 0.45 -13.21 -1.80
C THR A 50 -0.74 -14.15 -1.54
N ASP A 51 -0.46 -15.29 -0.94
CA ASP A 51 -1.50 -16.16 -0.37
C ASP A 51 -1.85 -15.81 1.08
N GLN A 52 -1.16 -14.82 1.67
CA GLN A 52 -1.45 -14.33 3.00
C GLN A 52 -2.80 -13.61 3.02
N ALA A 53 -3.76 -14.21 3.72
CA ALA A 53 -5.02 -13.56 4.07
C ALA A 53 -4.90 -12.91 5.45
N ASP A 54 -4.84 -11.58 5.46
CA ASP A 54 -4.87 -10.78 6.69
C ASP A 54 -6.25 -10.17 6.89
N PHE A 55 -6.73 -10.27 8.12
CA PHE A 55 -7.98 -9.68 8.57
C PHE A 55 -7.69 -8.68 9.69
N THR A 56 -8.08 -7.43 9.49
CA THR A 56 -7.88 -6.34 10.45
C THR A 56 -9.19 -5.63 10.70
N VAL A 57 -9.48 -5.32 11.97
CA VAL A 57 -10.63 -4.51 12.36
C VAL A 57 -10.11 -3.21 12.97
N TYR A 58 -10.54 -2.10 12.40
CA TYR A 58 -10.36 -0.77 12.93
C TYR A 58 -11.67 -0.36 13.60
N ALA A 59 -11.64 0.05 14.86
CA ALA A 59 -12.84 0.45 15.57
C ALA A 59 -12.61 1.71 16.43
N ALA A 60 -13.55 2.64 16.36
CA ALA A 60 -13.71 3.76 17.28
C ALA A 60 -14.95 3.51 18.15
N THR A 61 -14.69 3.01 19.35
CA THR A 61 -15.66 2.72 20.43
C THR A 61 -15.80 3.87 21.42
N MET A 62 -14.95 4.89 21.33
CA MET A 62 -14.93 6.08 22.18
C MET A 62 -14.56 5.80 23.65
N GLU A 63 -14.15 4.59 24.00
CA GLU A 63 -13.87 4.22 25.38
C GLU A 63 -12.49 4.66 25.85
N THR A 64 -12.44 5.19 27.08
CA THR A 64 -11.21 5.75 27.66
C THR A 64 -10.08 4.73 27.81
N LYS A 65 -10.42 3.44 27.98
CA LYS A 65 -9.44 2.34 28.10
C LYS A 65 -8.66 2.10 26.80
N VAL A 66 -9.26 2.34 25.64
CA VAL A 66 -8.67 2.10 24.30
C VAL A 66 -8.38 3.40 23.55
N ALA A 67 -8.66 4.57 24.15
CA ALA A 67 -8.52 5.88 23.53
C ALA A 67 -7.16 6.12 22.87
N ALA A 68 -6.06 5.66 23.48
CA ALA A 68 -4.72 5.83 22.88
C ALA A 68 -4.55 5.06 21.55
N GLN A 69 -5.21 3.90 21.41
CA GLN A 69 -5.21 3.13 20.16
C GLN A 69 -6.14 3.77 19.13
N GLU A 70 -7.31 4.24 19.55
CA GLU A 70 -8.26 4.94 18.68
C GLU A 70 -7.66 6.23 18.12
N LEU A 71 -7.00 7.04 18.95
CA LEU A 71 -6.37 8.31 18.54
C LEU A 71 -5.19 8.13 17.59
N ALA A 72 -4.56 6.96 17.58
CA ALA A 72 -3.49 6.64 16.64
C ALA A 72 -4.01 6.29 15.24
N LEU A 73 -5.30 5.94 15.12
CA LEU A 73 -5.90 5.41 13.89
C LEU A 73 -7.00 6.32 13.33
N PHE A 74 -7.76 6.98 14.20
CA PHE A 74 -8.91 7.81 13.85
C PHE A 74 -8.66 9.26 14.23
N SER A 75 -9.09 10.17 13.34
CA SER A 75 -9.22 11.59 13.63
C SER A 75 -10.59 11.88 14.25
N ASN A 76 -10.72 13.04 14.89
CA ASN A 76 -11.96 13.54 15.48
C ASN A 76 -12.55 12.72 16.65
N ILE A 77 -11.70 12.03 17.41
CA ILE A 77 -12.13 11.23 18.57
C ILE A 77 -12.36 12.10 19.80
N GLU A 78 -11.35 12.79 20.32
CA GLU A 78 -11.43 13.49 21.62
C GLU A 78 -12.41 14.67 21.63
N GLU A 79 -12.44 15.45 20.56
CA GLU A 79 -13.26 16.65 20.42
C GLU A 79 -14.74 16.35 20.19
N THR A 80 -15.09 15.12 19.85
CA THR A 80 -16.50 14.69 19.66
C THR A 80 -16.99 13.74 20.73
N ARG A 81 -16.10 13.25 21.60
CA ARG A 81 -16.41 12.34 22.70
C ARG A 81 -17.24 13.02 23.77
N VAL A 82 -18.37 12.43 24.11
CA VAL A 82 -19.24 12.83 25.24
C VAL A 82 -19.73 11.60 26.00
N GLU A 83 -20.15 11.78 27.24
CA GLU A 83 -20.86 10.72 27.96
C GLU A 83 -22.21 10.41 27.28
N LYS A 84 -22.65 9.15 27.40
CA LYS A 84 -23.94 8.72 26.85
C LYS A 84 -25.08 9.64 27.26
N PRO A 85 -25.92 10.07 26.30
CA PRO A 85 -27.08 10.89 26.64
C PRO A 85 -28.10 10.06 27.43
N SER A 86 -28.87 10.72 28.29
CA SER A 86 -30.02 10.08 28.96
C SER A 86 -30.96 9.46 27.92
N GLY A 87 -31.42 8.23 28.16
CA GLY A 87 -32.28 7.48 27.22
C GLY A 87 -31.52 6.72 26.13
N TYR A 88 -30.19 6.77 26.09
CA TYR A 88 -29.41 5.90 25.21
C TYR A 88 -29.63 4.42 25.60
N PRO A 89 -30.09 3.54 24.69
CA PRO A 89 -30.37 2.14 24.98
C PRO A 89 -29.14 1.38 25.49
N GLU A 90 -29.36 0.29 26.24
CA GLU A 90 -28.26 -0.54 26.70
C GLU A 90 -27.53 -1.15 25.50
N ASP A 91 -26.22 -0.90 25.44
CA ASP A 91 -25.35 -1.45 24.41
C ASP A 91 -24.32 -2.36 25.09
N LYS A 92 -24.39 -3.65 24.77
CA LYS A 92 -23.53 -4.72 25.31
C LYS A 92 -22.32 -5.03 24.43
N THR A 93 -22.03 -4.23 23.39
CA THR A 93 -20.87 -4.44 22.52
C THR A 93 -19.53 -4.26 23.23
N THR A 94 -19.48 -3.42 24.27
CA THR A 94 -18.28 -3.19 25.08
C THR A 94 -18.61 -3.34 26.58
N GLU A 95 -17.67 -3.89 27.36
CA GLU A 95 -17.88 -4.23 28.79
C GLU A 95 -18.27 -3.01 29.66
N ASN A 96 -17.87 -1.81 29.26
CA ASN A 96 -18.23 -0.55 29.91
C ASN A 96 -18.49 0.51 28.82
N ASN A 97 -19.58 0.39 28.08
CA ASN A 97 -19.92 1.39 27.07
C ASN A 97 -20.44 2.69 27.74
N LYS A 98 -19.59 3.70 27.90
CA LYS A 98 -19.87 4.96 28.63
C LYS A 98 -19.85 6.20 27.74
N PHE A 99 -19.07 6.17 26.67
CA PHE A 99 -18.84 7.33 25.83
C PHE A 99 -19.34 7.11 24.42
N VAL A 100 -19.76 8.18 23.77
CA VAL A 100 -20.24 8.19 22.39
C VAL A 100 -19.73 9.45 21.70
N THR A 101 -19.71 9.43 20.38
CA THR A 101 -19.54 10.64 19.57
C THR A 101 -20.84 11.41 19.57
N LYS A 102 -20.80 12.75 19.71
CA LYS A 102 -21.94 13.64 19.48
C LYS A 102 -21.65 14.61 18.36
N LEU A 103 -22.48 14.61 17.32
CA LEU A 103 -22.39 15.51 16.17
C LEU A 103 -23.63 16.39 16.07
N SER A 104 -23.45 17.62 15.61
CA SER A 104 -24.51 18.63 15.47
C SER A 104 -24.06 19.76 14.55
N ALA A 105 -24.96 20.26 13.71
CA ALA A 105 -24.73 21.45 12.88
C ALA A 105 -25.07 22.78 13.60
N LYS A 106 -25.38 22.75 14.91
CA LYS A 106 -25.52 23.94 15.75
C LYS A 106 -24.24 24.78 15.73
N ASP A 107 -24.39 26.08 16.02
CA ASP A 107 -23.23 26.96 16.20
C ASP A 107 -22.30 26.43 17.31
N GLY A 108 -21.00 26.34 17.01
CA GLY A 108 -20.00 25.66 17.84
C GLY A 108 -20.09 24.12 17.90
N GLY A 109 -21.04 23.49 17.19
CA GLY A 109 -21.19 22.05 17.07
C GLY A 109 -20.15 21.41 16.15
N LYS A 110 -19.90 20.11 16.36
CA LYS A 110 -18.99 19.32 15.51
C LYS A 110 -19.80 18.61 14.43
N LYS A 111 -19.46 18.86 13.17
CA LYS A 111 -20.17 18.31 11.99
C LYS A 111 -19.57 17.00 11.52
N ILE A 112 -18.27 16.80 11.71
CA ILE A 112 -17.52 15.59 11.36
C ILE A 112 -17.07 14.91 12.65
N GLY A 113 -17.32 13.61 12.75
CA GLY A 113 -16.92 12.75 13.87
C GLY A 113 -15.76 11.84 13.53
N PRO A 114 -15.64 10.68 14.22
CA PRO A 114 -14.61 9.69 13.98
C PRO A 114 -14.42 9.42 12.50
N SER A 115 -13.18 9.49 12.06
CA SER A 115 -12.82 9.41 10.66
C SER A 115 -11.52 8.63 10.47
N LEU A 116 -11.49 7.79 9.44
CA LEU A 116 -10.41 6.87 9.13
C LEU A 116 -10.08 6.95 7.64
N VAL A 117 -8.78 7.00 7.32
CA VAL A 117 -8.27 6.81 5.96
C VAL A 117 -7.54 5.48 5.92
N LEU A 118 -7.90 4.64 4.96
CA LEU A 118 -7.26 3.35 4.78
C LEU A 118 -6.77 3.20 3.35
N ARG A 119 -5.48 2.87 3.20
CA ARG A 119 -4.92 2.41 1.92
C ARG A 119 -5.50 1.04 1.62
N VAL A 120 -6.19 0.90 0.48
CA VAL A 120 -6.79 -0.35 0.02
C VAL A 120 -6.32 -0.70 -1.38
N MET A 121 -6.25 -1.99 -1.67
CA MET A 121 -5.85 -2.56 -2.95
C MET A 121 -7.06 -3.20 -3.64
N ALA A 122 -7.04 -3.25 -4.97
CA ALA A 122 -8.02 -3.98 -5.75
C ALA A 122 -8.03 -5.45 -5.32
N GLY A 123 -9.23 -5.99 -5.05
CA GLY A 123 -9.42 -7.33 -4.51
C GLY A 123 -9.51 -7.40 -2.97
N ASP A 124 -9.17 -6.33 -2.26
CA ASP A 124 -9.51 -6.23 -0.82
C ASP A 124 -11.02 -6.32 -0.63
N THR A 125 -11.46 -6.84 0.52
CA THR A 125 -12.88 -6.82 0.89
C THR A 125 -13.07 -6.06 2.18
N VAL A 126 -14.04 -5.16 2.19
CA VAL A 126 -14.33 -4.30 3.34
C VAL A 126 -15.77 -4.47 3.79
N GLN A 127 -15.98 -4.37 5.10
CA GLN A 127 -17.28 -4.28 5.73
C GLN A 127 -17.24 -3.15 6.75
N ILE A 128 -18.24 -2.27 6.71
CA ILE A 128 -18.25 -1.05 7.51
C ILE A 128 -19.52 -1.05 8.35
N ASN A 129 -19.42 -0.62 9.60
CA ASN A 129 -20.55 -0.50 10.50
C ASN A 129 -20.39 0.72 11.40
N ALA A 130 -21.52 1.29 11.82
CA ALA A 130 -21.57 2.24 12.92
C ALA A 130 -22.93 2.13 13.59
N ARG A 131 -22.97 2.49 14.87
CA ARG A 131 -24.23 2.67 15.59
C ARG A 131 -24.59 4.13 15.64
N ALA A 132 -25.87 4.42 15.48
CA ALA A 132 -26.40 5.77 15.53
C ALA A 132 -27.61 5.85 16.46
N PHE A 133 -27.76 6.97 17.14
CA PHE A 133 -28.88 7.26 18.04
C PHE A 133 -29.22 8.74 17.99
N TYR A 134 -30.51 9.06 17.93
CA TYR A 134 -31.00 10.43 18.09
C TYR A 134 -32.34 10.40 18.82
N LYS A 135 -32.69 11.49 19.49
CA LYS A 135 -33.91 11.58 20.28
C LYS A 135 -35.07 12.10 19.45
N SER A 136 -36.31 11.67 19.74
CA SER A 136 -37.51 12.24 19.11
C SER A 136 -37.69 13.73 19.42
N GLN A 137 -37.21 14.17 20.59
CA GLN A 137 -37.21 15.57 20.99
C GLN A 137 -35.90 16.25 20.56
N GLY A 138 -35.99 17.08 19.53
CA GLY A 138 -34.89 17.90 19.03
C GLY A 138 -35.40 19.10 18.22
N PRO A 139 -34.51 20.06 17.90
CA PRO A 139 -34.83 21.10 16.92
C PRO A 139 -35.26 20.43 15.62
N ILE A 140 -36.44 20.79 15.10
CA ILE A 140 -36.85 20.38 13.77
C ILE A 140 -35.86 20.99 12.79
N ASP A 141 -35.33 20.18 11.87
CA ASP A 141 -34.36 20.64 10.89
C ASP A 141 -35.03 21.66 9.95
N ASP A 142 -34.67 22.95 10.06
CA ASP A 142 -35.37 24.05 9.37
C ASP A 142 -35.02 24.13 7.86
N ASN A 143 -34.65 23.00 7.24
CA ASN A 143 -34.13 22.89 5.89
C ASN A 143 -32.99 23.87 5.54
N GLN A 144 -32.38 24.52 6.53
CA GLN A 144 -31.22 25.37 6.29
C GLN A 144 -30.06 24.52 5.82
N LYS A 145 -29.57 24.81 4.62
CA LYS A 145 -28.36 24.19 4.09
C LYS A 145 -27.18 24.61 4.97
N VAL A 146 -26.48 23.64 5.52
CA VAL A 146 -25.20 23.88 6.19
C VAL A 146 -24.21 24.43 5.15
N PRO A 147 -23.42 25.47 5.49
CA PRO A 147 -22.36 25.96 4.61
C PRO A 147 -21.42 24.83 4.22
N VAL A 148 -21.23 24.65 2.91
CA VAL A 148 -20.37 23.62 2.32
C VAL A 148 -18.93 23.79 2.78
N GLU A 149 -18.52 25.04 2.97
CA GLU A 149 -17.19 25.44 3.43
C GLU A 149 -16.85 24.82 4.78
N ASP A 150 -17.79 24.78 5.72
CA ASP A 150 -17.54 24.24 7.06
C ASP A 150 -17.31 22.72 7.04
N ILE A 151 -17.98 22.02 6.14
CA ILE A 151 -17.85 20.57 5.98
C ILE A 151 -16.52 20.23 5.30
N ILE A 152 -16.17 20.98 4.26
CA ILE A 152 -14.87 20.85 3.60
C ILE A 152 -13.73 21.10 4.59
N VAL A 153 -13.81 22.16 5.41
CA VAL A 153 -12.80 22.45 6.43
C VAL A 153 -12.72 21.32 7.45
N GLY A 154 -13.85 20.80 7.93
CA GLY A 154 -13.86 19.67 8.87
C GLY A 154 -13.23 18.40 8.30
N LEU A 155 -13.48 18.09 7.02
CA LEU A 155 -12.89 16.93 6.33
C LEU A 155 -11.40 17.13 6.03
N ALA A 156 -11.02 18.33 5.58
CA ALA A 156 -9.63 18.67 5.33
C ALA A 156 -8.80 18.65 6.63
N GLN A 157 -9.39 19.02 7.78
CA GLN A 157 -8.74 18.86 9.08
C GLN A 157 -8.63 17.39 9.52
N ALA A 158 -9.67 16.60 9.27
CA ALA A 158 -9.69 15.18 9.61
C ALA A 158 -8.65 14.36 8.83
N PHE A 159 -8.40 14.74 7.57
CA PHE A 159 -7.57 13.98 6.62
C PHE A 159 -6.29 14.69 6.18
N GLY A 160 -6.11 15.95 6.58
CA GLY A 160 -4.90 16.72 6.32
C GLY A 160 -3.77 16.38 7.29
N THR A 161 -2.53 16.62 6.86
CA THR A 161 -1.33 16.41 7.68
C THR A 161 -1.36 17.25 8.98
N PRO A 162 -1.09 16.65 10.15
CA PRO A 162 -1.04 17.38 11.41
C PRO A 162 0.24 18.22 11.45
N THR A 163 0.16 19.50 11.06
CA THR A 163 1.24 20.45 11.33
C THR A 163 1.03 21.06 12.71
N THR A 164 1.96 20.78 13.62
CA THR A 164 2.06 21.33 14.97
C THR A 164 2.40 22.82 14.96
N VAL A 165 1.49 23.70 14.53
CA VAL A 165 1.63 25.15 14.72
C VAL A 165 0.28 25.78 15.05
N ASN A 166 0.15 26.27 16.29
CA ASN A 166 -0.87 27.23 16.70
C ASN A 166 -0.70 28.52 15.87
N SER A 167 -1.33 28.60 14.71
CA SER A 167 -1.41 29.83 13.94
C SER A 167 -2.71 29.89 13.17
N THR A 168 -3.41 30.99 13.40
CA THR A 168 -4.78 31.35 12.98
C THR A 168 -4.92 31.60 11.46
N HIS A 169 -4.12 30.90 10.65
CA HIS A 169 -4.19 30.88 9.20
C HIS A 169 -3.92 29.44 8.73
N VAL A 170 -4.97 28.62 8.72
CA VAL A 170 -4.97 27.33 8.01
C VAL A 170 -4.79 27.68 6.53
N SER A 171 -3.56 27.53 6.04
CA SER A 171 -3.13 27.92 4.70
C SER A 171 -3.87 27.13 3.61
N ASP A 172 -4.21 27.82 2.51
CA ASP A 172 -4.72 27.29 1.22
C ASP A 172 -4.02 26.03 0.67
N LEU A 173 -2.84 25.69 1.20
CA LEU A 173 -2.03 24.54 0.80
C LEU A 173 -2.59 23.20 1.29
N ALA A 174 -3.35 23.15 2.39
CA ALA A 174 -3.94 21.90 2.90
C ALA A 174 -5.22 21.51 2.13
N ILE A 175 -6.01 22.48 1.69
CA ILE A 175 -7.30 22.25 1.00
C ILE A 175 -7.06 21.70 -0.42
N ASN A 176 -5.98 22.12 -1.09
CA ASN A 176 -5.66 21.71 -2.46
C ASN A 176 -5.08 20.29 -2.58
N ASN A 177 -4.69 19.65 -1.47
CA ASN A 177 -4.10 18.30 -1.46
C ASN A 177 -5.06 17.21 -0.98
N THR A 178 -6.33 17.53 -0.74
CA THR A 178 -7.34 16.53 -0.39
C THR A 178 -8.33 16.34 -1.54
N PRO A 179 -8.88 15.13 -1.74
CA PRO A 179 -9.94 14.91 -2.72
C PRO A 179 -11.29 15.56 -2.33
N PHE A 180 -11.39 16.11 -1.11
CA PHE A 180 -12.59 16.77 -0.58
C PHE A 180 -12.59 18.26 -0.93
N ASN A 181 -12.89 18.58 -2.19
CA ASN A 181 -13.04 19.95 -2.66
C ASN A 181 -14.52 20.33 -2.87
N ALA A 182 -14.76 21.59 -3.28
CA ALA A 182 -16.11 22.10 -3.53
C ALA A 182 -16.84 21.33 -4.63
N ASP A 183 -16.14 20.84 -5.65
CA ASP A 183 -16.73 20.02 -6.72
C ASP A 183 -17.20 18.66 -6.16
N PHE A 184 -16.37 18.02 -5.33
CA PHE A 184 -16.76 16.79 -4.66
C PHE A 184 -18.03 17.00 -3.84
N TYR A 185 -18.09 18.02 -2.98
CA TYR A 185 -19.24 18.20 -2.11
C TYR A 185 -20.51 18.59 -2.89
N ASN A 186 -20.40 19.54 -3.82
CA ASN A 186 -21.56 20.06 -4.54
C ASN A 186 -22.12 19.09 -5.60
N ASN A 187 -21.28 18.23 -6.19
CA ASN A 187 -21.67 17.35 -7.29
C ASN A 187 -21.59 15.86 -6.93
N ASN A 188 -20.46 15.41 -6.40
CA ASN A 188 -20.24 13.98 -6.19
C ASN A 188 -20.97 13.47 -4.95
N TYR A 189 -20.85 14.18 -3.83
CA TYR A 189 -21.43 13.79 -2.56
C TYR A 189 -22.96 13.87 -2.57
N GLU A 190 -23.56 14.87 -3.22
CA GLU A 190 -25.01 14.93 -3.43
C GLU A 190 -25.52 13.71 -4.21
N ARG A 191 -24.81 13.27 -5.27
CA ARG A 191 -25.15 12.04 -6.00
C ARG A 191 -25.04 10.78 -5.13
N LEU A 192 -24.03 10.72 -4.25
CA LEU A 192 -23.90 9.62 -3.29
C LEU A 192 -25.06 9.62 -2.28
N LYS A 193 -25.50 10.81 -1.82
CA LYS A 193 -26.68 10.96 -0.97
C LYS A 193 -27.95 10.52 -1.66
N GLU A 194 -28.18 10.90 -2.92
CA GLU A 194 -29.33 10.46 -3.70
C GLU A 194 -29.37 8.94 -3.87
N LYS A 195 -28.22 8.31 -4.18
CA LYS A 195 -28.09 6.85 -4.31
C LYS A 195 -28.32 6.11 -2.99
N GLY A 196 -27.89 6.69 -1.87
CA GLY A 196 -28.04 6.12 -0.53
C GLY A 196 -29.36 6.44 0.16
N SER A 197 -30.16 7.33 -0.40
CA SER A 197 -31.44 7.74 0.17
C SER A 197 -32.52 6.72 -0.17
N GLU A 198 -32.97 5.97 0.83
CA GLU A 198 -34.30 5.36 0.77
C GLU A 198 -35.33 6.52 0.67
N SER A 199 -36.03 6.55 -0.45
CA SER A 199 -36.88 7.62 -0.94
C SER A 199 -37.83 8.24 0.10
N GLY A 200 -37.79 9.58 0.22
CA GLY A 200 -38.99 10.40 0.49
C GLY A 200 -39.36 10.79 1.91
N GLN A 201 -38.48 10.68 2.92
CA GLN A 201 -38.84 11.01 4.31
C GLN A 201 -38.11 12.26 4.84
N ALA A 202 -38.90 13.31 5.12
CA ALA A 202 -38.42 14.63 5.51
C ALA A 202 -38.16 14.81 7.02
N ASP A 203 -38.55 13.85 7.86
CA ASP A 203 -38.57 14.01 9.33
C ASP A 203 -37.45 13.24 10.07
N ARG A 204 -36.28 13.09 9.43
CA ARG A 204 -35.10 12.47 10.07
C ARG A 204 -33.84 13.31 9.90
N PRO A 205 -32.88 13.24 10.86
CA PRO A 205 -31.63 13.98 10.76
C PRO A 205 -30.84 13.65 9.49
N LYS A 206 -30.21 14.66 8.90
CA LYS A 206 -29.19 14.57 7.85
C LYS A 206 -27.85 14.18 8.47
N ALA A 207 -27.83 13.04 9.14
CA ALA A 207 -26.63 12.44 9.71
C ALA A 207 -26.31 11.13 9.00
N TYR A 208 -25.03 10.92 8.71
CA TYR A 208 -24.60 9.89 7.78
C TYR A 208 -23.35 9.17 8.30
N LEU A 209 -23.28 7.87 8.03
CA LEU A 209 -22.03 7.14 7.89
C LEU A 209 -21.62 7.20 6.42
N ASN A 210 -20.46 7.79 6.15
CA ASN A 210 -19.94 7.99 4.81
C ASN A 210 -18.78 7.03 4.57
N PHE A 211 -18.73 6.46 3.37
CA PHE A 211 -17.62 5.65 2.89
C PHE A 211 -17.33 6.06 1.45
N VAL A 212 -16.13 6.60 1.20
CA VAL A 212 -15.78 7.20 -0.08
C VAL A 212 -14.42 6.67 -0.51
N LEU A 213 -14.36 5.98 -1.64
CA LEU A 213 -13.12 5.49 -2.23
C LEU A 213 -12.65 6.46 -3.32
N PHE A 214 -11.43 6.94 -3.19
CA PHE A 214 -10.71 7.61 -4.28
C PHE A 214 -9.59 6.70 -4.78
N ASP A 215 -9.40 6.60 -6.09
CA ASP A 215 -8.26 5.87 -6.65
C ASP A 215 -6.93 6.63 -6.41
N ASP A 216 -5.81 6.04 -6.83
CA ASP A 216 -4.47 6.62 -6.63
C ASP A 216 -4.29 8.01 -7.29
N ASP A 217 -5.14 8.37 -8.27
CA ASP A 217 -5.21 9.71 -8.90
C ASP A 217 -6.18 10.66 -8.16
N PHE A 218 -6.68 10.27 -7.00
CA PHE A 218 -7.73 10.97 -6.24
C PHE A 218 -9.05 11.12 -6.99
N LYS A 219 -9.35 10.23 -7.95
CA LYS A 219 -10.65 10.21 -8.65
C LYS A 219 -11.64 9.32 -7.90
N LEU A 220 -12.88 9.77 -7.80
CA LEU A 220 -13.93 9.03 -7.11
C LEU A 220 -14.21 7.68 -7.78
N VAL A 221 -14.29 6.63 -6.96
CA VAL A 221 -14.74 5.30 -7.36
C VAL A 221 -16.16 5.09 -6.83
N GLU A 222 -17.16 5.47 -7.65
CA GLU A 222 -18.58 5.49 -7.25
C GLU A 222 -19.14 4.11 -6.85
N GLU A 223 -18.55 3.02 -7.35
CA GLU A 223 -18.98 1.65 -7.03
C GLU A 223 -18.70 1.27 -5.57
N ASN A 224 -17.56 1.72 -5.03
CA ASN A 224 -17.15 1.49 -3.65
C ASN A 224 -17.40 2.71 -2.75
N SER A 225 -18.27 3.62 -3.17
CA SER A 225 -18.61 4.84 -2.43
C SER A 225 -20.11 4.95 -2.17
N GLY A 226 -20.46 5.55 -1.04
CA GLY A 226 -21.85 5.77 -0.67
C GLY A 226 -22.01 6.37 0.72
N VAL A 227 -23.29 6.52 1.08
CA VAL A 227 -23.69 7.02 2.40
C VAL A 227 -24.76 6.11 2.98
N ARG A 228 -24.81 6.05 4.32
CA ARG A 228 -25.90 5.46 5.09
C ARG A 228 -26.45 6.52 6.04
N GLN A 229 -27.64 7.04 5.72
CA GLN A 229 -28.32 7.98 6.58
C GLN A 229 -28.92 7.26 7.79
N VAL A 230 -28.98 7.94 8.93
CA VAL A 230 -29.78 7.51 10.08
C VAL A 230 -31.25 7.34 9.67
N LYS A 231 -31.87 6.24 10.11
CA LYS A 231 -33.26 5.87 9.82
C LYS A 231 -34.23 6.72 10.64
N GLU A 232 -35.49 6.78 10.21
CA GLU A 232 -36.58 7.46 10.92
C GLU A 232 -37.07 6.62 12.12
N SER A 233 -36.19 6.36 13.08
CA SER A 233 -36.46 5.56 14.28
C SER A 233 -35.82 6.25 15.48
N PRO A 234 -36.40 7.37 15.95
CA PRO A 234 -35.89 8.10 17.10
C PRO A 234 -35.97 7.26 18.37
N ASP A 235 -35.12 7.58 19.35
CA ASP A 235 -35.04 6.92 20.66
C ASP A 235 -34.68 5.42 20.62
N GLU A 236 -34.30 4.90 19.46
CA GLU A 236 -33.80 3.55 19.25
C GLU A 236 -32.34 3.55 18.77
N LEU A 237 -31.59 2.53 19.16
CA LEU A 237 -30.21 2.35 18.69
C LEU A 237 -30.25 1.70 17.31
N GLN A 238 -29.67 2.39 16.33
CA GLN A 238 -29.72 2.00 14.93
C GLN A 238 -28.37 1.50 14.46
N GLU A 239 -28.39 0.51 13.57
CA GLU A 239 -27.20 -0.02 12.91
C GLU A 239 -27.12 0.49 11.47
N LEU A 240 -26.02 1.16 11.16
CA LEU A 240 -25.68 1.69 9.84
C LEU A 240 -24.66 0.74 9.18
N GLY A 241 -25.12 -0.46 8.87
CA GLY A 241 -24.31 -1.46 8.19
C GLY A 241 -24.11 -1.17 6.71
N VAL A 242 -22.89 -1.33 6.23
CA VAL A 242 -22.55 -1.47 4.81
C VAL A 242 -22.24 -2.93 4.56
N GLU A 243 -22.92 -3.53 3.59
CA GLU A 243 -22.67 -4.92 3.19
C GLU A 243 -21.22 -5.09 2.74
N LYS A 244 -20.72 -6.31 2.87
CA LYS A 244 -19.36 -6.65 2.44
C LYS A 244 -19.19 -6.34 0.95
N MET A 245 -18.22 -5.50 0.61
CA MET A 245 -17.92 -5.12 -0.77
C MET A 245 -16.46 -5.40 -1.11
N ALA A 246 -16.21 -5.77 -2.37
CA ALA A 246 -14.86 -5.92 -2.92
C ALA A 246 -14.39 -4.59 -3.53
N ILE A 247 -13.16 -4.21 -3.23
CA ILE A 247 -12.52 -3.00 -3.75
C ILE A 247 -12.13 -3.24 -5.21
N THR A 248 -12.57 -2.37 -6.11
CA THR A 248 -12.36 -2.54 -7.56
C THR A 248 -11.11 -1.84 -8.07
N LYS A 249 -10.63 -0.82 -7.35
CA LYS A 249 -9.41 -0.06 -7.69
C LYS A 249 -8.55 0.18 -6.46
N ASN A 250 -7.23 0.19 -6.66
CA ASN A 250 -6.29 0.66 -5.66
C ASN A 250 -6.60 2.12 -5.34
N GLY A 251 -6.65 2.45 -4.06
CA GLY A 251 -6.90 3.82 -3.62
C GLY A 251 -6.86 4.02 -2.11
N PHE A 252 -7.54 5.08 -1.70
CA PHE A 252 -7.74 5.47 -0.31
C PHE A 252 -9.23 5.47 0.01
N LEU A 253 -9.63 4.59 0.94
CA LEU A 253 -10.98 4.52 1.46
C LEU A 253 -11.11 5.42 2.69
N TYR A 254 -11.99 6.41 2.58
CA TYR A 254 -12.31 7.34 3.64
C TYR A 254 -13.63 6.92 4.29
N VAL A 255 -13.61 6.62 5.58
CA VAL A 255 -14.80 6.31 6.37
C VAL A 255 -14.96 7.33 7.47
N TYR A 256 -16.11 7.99 7.53
CA TYR A 256 -16.35 9.03 8.53
C TYR A 256 -17.84 9.23 8.82
N THR A 257 -18.14 9.65 10.04
CA THR A 257 -19.50 10.06 10.43
C THR A 257 -19.69 11.57 10.25
N SER A 258 -20.84 11.99 9.74
CA SER A 258 -21.19 13.41 9.60
C SER A 258 -22.61 13.72 10.11
N ASN A 259 -22.86 14.96 10.51
CA ASN A 259 -24.19 15.48 10.81
C ASN A 259 -24.37 16.91 10.27
N GLU A 260 -25.33 17.07 9.36
CA GLU A 260 -25.71 18.33 8.73
C GLU A 260 -26.99 18.92 9.36
N SER A 261 -27.66 18.22 10.28
CA SER A 261 -28.85 18.75 10.95
C SER A 261 -28.51 19.43 12.27
N GLN A 262 -29.37 20.37 12.65
CA GLN A 262 -29.33 21.01 13.96
C GLN A 262 -29.66 20.03 15.10
N GLN A 263 -30.26 18.88 14.82
CA GLN A 263 -30.55 17.87 15.83
C GLN A 263 -29.27 17.11 16.21
N ASP A 264 -29.06 16.91 17.51
CA ASP A 264 -27.90 16.17 17.99
C ASP A 264 -28.05 14.68 17.66
N VAL A 265 -27.04 14.14 16.98
CA VAL A 265 -26.96 12.72 16.62
C VAL A 265 -25.73 12.13 17.26
N PHE A 266 -25.90 10.96 17.86
CA PHE A 266 -24.84 10.25 18.56
C PHE A 266 -24.39 9.06 17.74
N PHE A 267 -23.08 8.90 17.57
CA PHE A 267 -22.48 7.75 16.90
C PHE A 267 -21.63 6.96 17.89
N ASP A 268 -21.58 5.64 17.70
CA ASP A 268 -20.74 4.75 18.50
C ASP A 268 -20.31 3.54 17.67
N ASN A 269 -19.24 2.87 18.09
CA ASN A 269 -18.73 1.64 17.48
C ASN A 269 -18.55 1.76 15.96
N VAL A 270 -17.95 2.86 15.50
CA VAL A 270 -17.60 3.03 14.09
C VAL A 270 -16.48 2.05 13.77
N ALA A 271 -16.79 1.03 12.97
CA ALA A 271 -15.90 -0.09 12.71
C ALA A 271 -15.75 -0.34 11.21
N LEU A 272 -14.51 -0.67 10.82
CA LEU A 272 -14.14 -1.09 9.48
C LEU A 272 -13.39 -2.41 9.60
N ALA A 273 -13.95 -3.48 9.04
CA ALA A 273 -13.28 -4.76 8.88
C ALA A 273 -12.70 -4.85 7.47
N LEU A 274 -11.38 -4.95 7.38
CA LEU A 274 -10.62 -5.12 6.14
C LEU A 274 -10.12 -6.56 6.08
N ASN A 275 -10.39 -7.24 4.98
CA ASN A 275 -9.75 -8.49 4.61
C ASN A 275 -8.94 -8.25 3.34
N ASN A 276 -7.61 -8.33 3.47
CA ASN A 276 -6.69 -8.03 2.39
C ASN A 276 -6.82 -9.07 1.27
N GLY A 277 -6.81 -8.58 0.04
CA GLY A 277 -6.72 -9.36 -1.18
C GLY A 277 -5.27 -9.81 -1.45
N PRO A 278 -5.07 -10.59 -2.51
CA PRO A 278 -3.75 -11.14 -2.83
C PRO A 278 -2.78 -10.09 -3.37
N LEU A 279 -3.23 -8.92 -3.84
CA LEU A 279 -2.37 -7.92 -4.47
C LEU A 279 -1.57 -7.12 -3.41
N LEU A 280 -0.26 -7.36 -3.32
CA LEU A 280 0.63 -6.61 -2.43
C LEU A 280 1.24 -5.39 -3.08
N GLU A 281 1.81 -5.56 -4.27
CA GLU A 281 2.55 -4.49 -4.94
C GLU A 281 2.31 -4.52 -6.44
N LYS A 282 2.27 -3.34 -7.05
CA LYS A 282 2.26 -3.14 -8.50
C LYS A 282 3.27 -2.03 -8.81
N THR A 283 4.27 -2.36 -9.61
CA THR A 283 5.40 -1.45 -9.86
C THR A 283 5.57 -1.19 -11.35
N HIS A 284 5.56 0.08 -11.71
CA HIS A 284 5.84 0.54 -13.06
C HIS A 284 7.23 1.19 -13.10
N TYR A 285 7.95 0.97 -14.18
CA TYR A 285 9.32 1.46 -14.37
C TYR A 285 9.38 2.29 -15.64
N TYR A 286 10.09 3.42 -15.60
CA TYR A 286 10.67 4.05 -16.78
C TYR A 286 11.68 3.10 -17.43
N PRO A 287 12.05 3.31 -18.71
CA PRO A 287 12.88 2.34 -19.45
C PRO A 287 14.15 1.91 -18.72
N PHE A 288 14.85 2.84 -18.06
CA PHE A 288 16.10 2.59 -17.32
C PHE A 288 15.91 2.23 -15.84
N GLY A 289 14.70 1.84 -15.43
CA GLY A 289 14.44 1.26 -14.10
C GLY A 289 14.00 2.23 -13.01
N LEU A 290 13.85 3.52 -13.31
CA LEU A 290 13.28 4.47 -12.34
C LEU A 290 11.80 4.13 -12.09
N THR A 291 11.40 3.97 -10.84
CA THR A 291 10.01 3.68 -10.49
C THR A 291 9.10 4.85 -10.81
N MET A 292 7.98 4.59 -11.48
CA MET A 292 6.90 5.55 -11.72
C MET A 292 6.00 5.58 -10.48
N GLU A 293 6.38 6.37 -9.48
CA GLU A 293 5.66 6.43 -8.18
C GLU A 293 4.16 6.74 -8.35
N GLY A 294 3.79 7.65 -9.26
CA GLY A 294 2.38 8.01 -9.48
C GLY A 294 1.48 6.88 -10.00
N ASN A 295 2.06 5.85 -10.64
CA ASN A 295 1.31 4.71 -11.17
C ASN A 295 1.60 3.40 -10.41
N SER A 296 2.55 3.44 -9.47
CA SER A 296 2.94 2.29 -8.67
C SER A 296 2.18 2.32 -7.35
N SER A 297 1.90 1.14 -6.81
CA SER A 297 1.06 1.00 -5.63
C SER A 297 1.55 -0.14 -4.76
N SER A 298 1.51 0.06 -3.46
CA SER A 298 1.78 -0.98 -2.47
C SER A 298 0.67 -1.00 -1.43
N ALA A 299 0.30 -2.21 -1.01
CA ALA A 299 -0.56 -2.47 0.12
C ALA A 299 0.08 -1.90 1.39
N LEU A 300 -0.76 -1.49 2.33
CA LEU A 300 -0.27 -1.18 3.68
C LEU A 300 0.14 -2.50 4.33
N THR A 301 1.44 -2.65 4.55
CA THR A 301 2.01 -3.84 5.18
C THR A 301 2.52 -3.49 6.58
N GLY A 302 2.46 -4.46 7.50
CA GLY A 302 2.92 -4.24 8.87
C GLY A 302 4.43 -4.03 8.97
N VAL A 303 4.89 -3.52 10.11
CA VAL A 303 6.32 -3.21 10.39
C VAL A 303 7.30 -4.38 10.19
N ASN A 304 6.79 -5.62 10.19
CA ASN A 304 7.57 -6.84 10.01
C ASN A 304 7.54 -7.38 8.57
N TYR A 305 6.96 -6.64 7.63
CA TYR A 305 6.98 -7.03 6.21
C TYR A 305 8.36 -6.83 5.60
N ALA A 306 8.94 -7.92 5.09
CA ALA A 306 10.17 -7.86 4.31
C ALA A 306 9.85 -7.31 2.91
N LYS A 307 10.21 -6.06 2.60
CA LYS A 307 9.99 -5.50 1.25
C LYS A 307 10.75 -6.32 0.19
N ASN A 308 10.16 -6.52 -0.99
CA ASN A 308 10.92 -7.07 -2.12
C ASN A 308 11.94 -6.04 -2.60
N ARG A 309 13.21 -6.41 -2.62
CA ARG A 309 14.29 -5.56 -3.15
C ARG A 309 14.74 -5.98 -4.55
N LYS A 310 14.31 -7.13 -5.06
CA LYS A 310 14.70 -7.60 -6.40
C LYS A 310 13.66 -7.08 -7.39
N GLU A 311 13.93 -5.91 -7.95
CA GLU A 311 12.97 -5.07 -8.68
C GLU A 311 13.30 -5.06 -10.20
N TYR A 312 13.90 -3.99 -10.72
CA TYR A 312 14.31 -3.85 -12.12
C TYR A 312 15.39 -4.86 -12.49
N ASN A 313 15.21 -5.57 -13.61
CA ASN A 313 16.04 -6.66 -14.12
C ASN A 313 16.29 -7.79 -13.10
N GLY A 314 15.53 -7.85 -12.00
CA GLY A 314 15.82 -8.72 -10.86
C GLY A 314 17.01 -8.28 -10.00
N ILE A 315 17.57 -7.10 -10.25
CA ILE A 315 18.69 -6.50 -9.52
C ILE A 315 18.19 -5.95 -8.18
N GLU A 316 19.08 -5.91 -7.20
CA GLU A 316 18.77 -5.35 -5.90
C GLU A 316 18.58 -3.84 -5.96
N HIS A 317 17.43 -3.36 -5.51
CA HIS A 317 17.14 -1.95 -5.35
C HIS A 317 17.39 -1.53 -3.91
N THR A 318 18.15 -0.45 -3.74
CA THR A 318 18.28 0.23 -2.45
C THR A 318 17.91 1.71 -2.59
N ARG A 319 17.33 2.24 -1.52
CA ARG A 319 17.10 3.67 -1.28
C ARG A 319 17.79 4.14 0.01
N ASP A 320 18.74 3.35 0.49
CA ASP A 320 19.49 3.70 1.69
C ASP A 320 20.23 5.02 1.49
N LEU A 321 20.26 5.86 2.52
CA LEU A 321 20.84 7.20 2.47
C LEU A 321 20.20 8.14 1.43
N ASP A 322 18.94 7.87 1.03
CA ASP A 322 18.23 8.61 -0.02
C ASP A 322 18.88 8.47 -1.42
N ILE A 323 19.66 7.40 -1.61
CA ILE A 323 20.32 7.07 -2.88
C ILE A 323 19.51 6.01 -3.59
N ASN A 324 18.84 6.37 -4.68
CA ASN A 324 18.01 5.48 -5.47
C ASN A 324 18.87 4.74 -6.51
N GLN A 325 19.34 3.52 -6.19
CA GLN A 325 20.28 2.79 -7.06
C GLN A 325 19.97 1.29 -7.13
N TYR A 326 20.45 0.65 -8.21
CA TYR A 326 20.40 -0.79 -8.40
C TYR A 326 21.80 -1.40 -8.29
N ASP A 327 21.99 -2.28 -7.32
CA ASP A 327 23.26 -2.94 -7.03
C ASP A 327 23.32 -4.31 -7.73
N ALA A 328 23.90 -4.31 -8.93
CA ALA A 328 24.25 -5.52 -9.64
C ALA A 328 25.58 -6.08 -9.12
N PHE A 329 25.98 -7.26 -9.59
CA PHE A 329 27.14 -7.95 -9.04
C PHE A 329 28.45 -7.19 -9.27
N PHE A 330 28.65 -6.63 -10.47
CA PHE A 330 29.88 -5.93 -10.83
C PHE A 330 29.78 -4.40 -10.76
N ARG A 331 28.56 -3.86 -10.89
CA ARG A 331 28.33 -2.43 -11.02
C ARG A 331 27.04 -2.00 -10.32
N THR A 332 26.95 -0.71 -10.05
CA THR A 332 25.76 -0.04 -9.50
C THR A 332 25.18 0.87 -10.58
N LEU A 333 23.92 0.66 -10.92
CA LEU A 333 23.15 1.42 -11.90
C LEU A 333 22.42 2.56 -11.20
N ASP A 334 22.59 3.78 -11.71
CA ASP A 334 21.73 4.91 -11.37
C ASP A 334 20.55 4.95 -12.35
N PRO A 335 19.32 4.63 -11.93
CA PRO A 335 18.15 4.61 -12.79
C PRO A 335 17.67 6.01 -13.21
N GLN A 336 18.12 7.09 -12.54
CA GLN A 336 17.74 8.45 -12.91
C GLN A 336 18.48 8.92 -14.16
N THR A 337 19.76 8.54 -14.27
CA THR A 337 20.59 8.84 -15.44
C THR A 337 20.65 7.69 -16.45
N GLY A 338 20.25 6.48 -16.04
CA GLY A 338 20.32 5.27 -16.85
C GLY A 338 21.75 4.81 -17.12
N ARG A 339 22.68 5.08 -16.19
CA ARG A 339 24.11 4.82 -16.36
C ARG A 339 24.67 4.00 -15.21
N TRP A 340 25.65 3.16 -15.54
CA TRP A 340 26.49 2.54 -14.52
C TRP A 340 27.42 3.58 -13.90
N THR A 341 27.71 3.42 -12.61
CA THR A 341 28.61 4.31 -11.88
C THR A 341 30.09 3.90 -11.99
N GLN A 342 30.34 2.63 -12.31
CA GLN A 342 31.69 2.09 -12.54
C GLN A 342 31.91 1.75 -14.03
N VAL A 343 33.19 1.73 -14.43
CA VAL A 343 33.64 1.29 -15.75
C VAL A 343 33.31 -0.19 -15.94
N ASP A 344 32.79 -0.53 -17.12
CA ASP A 344 32.47 -1.89 -17.51
C ASP A 344 33.69 -2.84 -17.39
N PRO A 345 33.58 -3.97 -16.67
CA PRO A 345 34.68 -4.92 -16.53
C PRO A 345 35.04 -5.64 -17.84
N LYS A 346 34.16 -5.62 -18.84
CA LYS A 346 34.32 -6.26 -20.15
C LYS A 346 34.28 -5.24 -21.31
N ILE A 347 34.69 -4.00 -21.05
CA ILE A 347 34.62 -2.92 -22.05
C ILE A 347 35.31 -3.24 -23.39
N GLU A 348 36.33 -4.10 -23.39
CA GLU A 348 37.04 -4.59 -24.59
C GLU A 348 36.09 -5.29 -25.59
N SER A 349 34.98 -5.89 -25.10
CA SER A 349 33.96 -6.50 -25.96
C SER A 349 32.93 -5.50 -26.52
N MET A 350 33.02 -4.23 -26.09
CA MET A 350 32.02 -3.19 -26.35
C MET A 350 32.68 -1.88 -26.82
N GLU A 351 33.67 -1.97 -27.72
CA GLU A 351 34.48 -0.83 -28.17
C GLU A 351 33.66 0.37 -28.72
N MET A 352 32.44 0.12 -29.19
CA MET A 352 31.54 1.16 -29.73
C MET A 352 30.70 1.87 -28.66
N TRP A 353 30.74 1.43 -27.41
CA TRP A 353 29.89 1.92 -26.33
C TRP A 353 30.67 2.67 -25.27
N SER A 354 29.98 3.59 -24.57
CA SER A 354 30.58 4.23 -23.39
C SER A 354 30.84 3.17 -22.31
N PRO A 355 31.95 3.26 -21.55
CA PRO A 355 32.20 2.35 -20.43
C PRO A 355 31.17 2.39 -19.30
N TYR A 356 30.22 3.34 -19.36
CA TYR A 356 29.15 3.54 -18.39
C TYR A 356 27.75 3.35 -19.01
N ALA A 357 27.67 2.94 -20.28
CA ALA A 357 26.41 2.74 -20.98
C ALA A 357 25.65 1.56 -20.36
N SER A 358 24.34 1.75 -20.13
CA SER A 358 23.46 0.70 -19.66
C SER A 358 22.67 0.11 -20.83
N ASN A 359 22.55 -1.21 -20.88
CA ASN A 359 21.67 -1.96 -21.79
C ASN A 359 21.80 -1.55 -23.28
N TYR A 360 23.00 -1.22 -23.76
CA TYR A 360 23.26 -0.70 -25.12
C TYR A 360 22.34 0.49 -25.50
N ASP A 361 22.04 1.35 -24.52
CA ASP A 361 21.08 2.46 -24.63
C ASP A 361 19.68 2.04 -25.11
N ASN A 362 19.36 0.74 -25.04
CA ASN A 362 18.08 0.17 -25.43
C ASN A 362 17.55 -0.80 -24.35
N PRO A 363 17.17 -0.27 -23.18
CA PRO A 363 16.72 -1.06 -22.04
C PRO A 363 15.30 -1.65 -22.23
N ILE A 364 14.69 -1.49 -23.41
CA ILE A 364 13.44 -2.14 -23.79
C ILE A 364 13.71 -3.54 -24.35
N LEU A 365 14.87 -3.73 -24.98
CA LEU A 365 15.28 -4.98 -25.59
C LEU A 365 16.34 -5.74 -24.79
N TYR A 366 17.19 -5.03 -24.05
CA TYR A 366 18.34 -5.63 -23.37
C TYR A 366 18.27 -5.45 -21.85
N SER A 367 18.88 -6.40 -21.16
CA SER A 367 19.08 -6.45 -19.71
C SER A 367 20.55 -6.68 -19.38
N ASP A 368 21.09 -6.02 -18.36
CA ASP A 368 22.39 -6.41 -17.79
C ASP A 368 22.25 -6.74 -16.30
N PHE A 369 21.92 -8.01 -16.01
CA PHE A 369 21.62 -8.48 -14.65
C PHE A 369 22.84 -8.47 -13.72
N LEU A 370 24.03 -8.76 -14.25
CA LEU A 370 25.26 -8.82 -13.47
C LEU A 370 26.01 -7.49 -13.47
N GLY A 371 25.72 -6.59 -14.40
CA GLY A 371 26.50 -5.39 -14.62
C GLY A 371 27.80 -5.68 -15.37
N ASP A 372 27.88 -6.70 -16.22
CA ASP A 372 29.08 -6.98 -17.04
C ASP A 372 28.82 -6.99 -18.55
N GLU A 373 27.60 -7.31 -18.99
CA GLU A 373 27.28 -7.41 -20.41
C GLU A 373 25.76 -7.38 -20.62
N PRO A 374 25.23 -6.47 -21.47
CA PRO A 374 23.83 -6.51 -21.82
C PRO A 374 23.47 -7.72 -22.68
N GLU A 375 22.34 -8.33 -22.35
CA GLU A 375 21.85 -9.56 -22.93
C GLU A 375 20.38 -9.38 -23.36
N GLY A 376 20.01 -9.93 -24.52
CA GLY A 376 18.61 -9.99 -24.95
C GLY A 376 17.88 -11.17 -24.32
N PRO A 377 16.53 -11.11 -24.17
CA PRO A 377 15.75 -12.21 -23.65
C PRO A 377 15.99 -13.52 -24.41
N GLY A 378 16.48 -14.55 -23.72
CA GLY A 378 16.70 -15.87 -24.29
C GLY A 378 17.99 -16.02 -25.12
N ASP A 379 18.86 -15.01 -25.15
CA ASP A 379 20.15 -15.08 -25.84
C ASP A 379 21.06 -16.16 -25.22
N GLY A 380 21.83 -16.83 -26.07
CA GLY A 380 22.88 -17.76 -25.65
C GLY A 380 24.18 -17.01 -25.36
N ILE A 381 24.54 -16.89 -24.09
CA ILE A 381 25.71 -16.16 -23.60
C ILE A 381 26.90 -17.09 -23.59
N LYS A 382 27.88 -16.83 -24.46
CA LYS A 382 29.14 -17.57 -24.46
C LYS A 382 30.10 -16.93 -23.45
N LYS A 383 30.36 -17.58 -22.33
CA LYS A 383 31.42 -17.18 -21.40
C LYS A 383 32.66 -18.04 -21.61
N THR A 384 33.80 -17.40 -21.82
CA THR A 384 35.10 -18.08 -21.89
C THR A 384 35.72 -18.11 -20.50
N GLY A 385 36.08 -19.30 -20.06
CA GLY A 385 36.78 -19.49 -18.81
C GLY A 385 38.14 -18.77 -18.76
N LEU A 386 38.38 -17.96 -17.74
CA LEU A 386 39.59 -17.18 -17.49
C LEU A 386 40.83 -18.06 -17.25
N VAL A 387 40.63 -19.26 -16.68
CA VAL A 387 41.72 -20.21 -16.38
C VAL A 387 41.85 -21.26 -17.48
N THR A 388 40.71 -21.72 -18.01
CA THR A 388 40.62 -22.91 -18.86
C THR A 388 40.55 -22.60 -20.34
N GLY A 389 40.17 -21.37 -20.70
CA GLY A 389 39.85 -20.99 -22.07
C GLY A 389 38.63 -21.71 -22.65
N ARG A 390 37.88 -22.45 -21.82
CA ARG A 390 36.73 -23.25 -22.27
C ARG A 390 35.51 -22.36 -22.39
N GLU A 391 34.81 -22.44 -23.52
CA GLU A 391 33.52 -21.76 -23.70
C GLU A 391 32.39 -22.51 -23.01
N TYR A 392 31.57 -21.77 -22.28
CA TYR A 392 30.31 -22.23 -21.68
C TYR A 392 29.18 -21.38 -22.24
N THR A 393 28.08 -22.00 -22.66
CA THR A 393 26.87 -21.28 -23.09
C THR A 393 25.88 -21.23 -21.94
N LEU A 394 25.57 -20.03 -21.48
CA LEU A 394 24.51 -19.73 -20.52
C LEU A 394 23.31 -19.17 -21.29
N THR A 395 22.10 -19.24 -20.75
CA THR A 395 20.93 -18.60 -21.37
C THR A 395 20.56 -17.37 -20.57
N ALA A 396 20.38 -16.24 -21.26
CA ALA A 396 20.01 -14.99 -20.65
C ALA A 396 18.71 -15.12 -19.86
N PRO A 397 18.64 -14.54 -18.66
CA PRO A 397 17.49 -14.73 -17.81
C PRO A 397 16.26 -14.04 -18.38
N THR A 398 15.18 -14.81 -18.49
CA THR A 398 13.83 -14.33 -18.85
C THR A 398 12.89 -14.32 -17.63
N ASP A 399 13.32 -14.92 -16.52
CA ASP A 399 12.59 -15.06 -15.25
C ASP A 399 13.56 -15.29 -14.07
N PHE A 400 13.06 -15.45 -12.84
CA PHE A 400 13.94 -15.73 -11.69
C PHE A 400 14.64 -17.10 -11.77
N LYS A 401 13.97 -18.10 -12.36
CA LYS A 401 14.54 -19.44 -12.51
C LYS A 401 15.79 -19.39 -13.36
N SER A 402 15.71 -18.72 -14.49
CA SER A 402 16.80 -18.49 -15.41
C SER A 402 17.83 -17.52 -14.82
N SER A 403 17.45 -16.54 -13.98
CA SER A 403 18.45 -15.67 -13.31
C SER A 403 19.23 -16.39 -12.20
N LEU A 404 18.57 -17.26 -11.43
CA LEU A 404 19.22 -18.09 -10.42
C LEU A 404 20.04 -19.22 -11.08
N ALA A 405 19.52 -19.84 -12.14
CA ALA A 405 20.27 -20.79 -12.95
C ALA A 405 21.48 -20.12 -13.61
N PHE A 406 21.33 -18.90 -14.09
CA PHE A 406 22.42 -18.10 -14.66
C PHE A 406 23.49 -17.79 -13.61
N ALA A 407 23.13 -17.28 -12.44
CA ALA A 407 24.06 -17.04 -11.33
C ALA A 407 24.71 -18.34 -10.82
N GLY A 408 23.96 -19.44 -10.75
CA GLY A 408 24.46 -20.76 -10.35
C GLY A 408 25.42 -21.37 -11.38
N GLN A 409 25.09 -21.29 -12.67
CA GLN A 409 25.98 -21.71 -13.76
C GLN A 409 27.23 -20.82 -13.83
N TYR A 410 27.09 -19.52 -13.57
CA TYR A 410 28.22 -18.61 -13.43
C TYR A 410 29.14 -19.03 -12.28
N ALA A 411 28.59 -19.26 -11.08
CA ALA A 411 29.35 -19.71 -9.91
C ALA A 411 29.99 -21.10 -10.10
N LEU A 412 29.28 -22.06 -10.72
CA LEU A 412 29.80 -23.38 -11.06
C LEU A 412 30.90 -23.30 -12.11
N GLY A 413 30.78 -22.41 -13.09
CA GLY A 413 31.84 -22.09 -14.04
C GLY A 413 33.10 -21.64 -13.31
N VAL A 414 32.98 -20.65 -12.41
CA VAL A 414 34.11 -20.12 -11.60
C VAL A 414 34.72 -21.19 -10.68
N LEU A 415 33.91 -22.06 -10.06
CA LEU A 415 34.39 -23.16 -9.23
C LEU A 415 35.14 -24.22 -10.04
N ASN A 416 34.61 -24.62 -11.21
CA ASN A 416 35.28 -25.55 -12.11
C ASN A 416 36.59 -24.97 -12.65
N GLU A 417 36.62 -23.68 -12.95
CA GLU A 417 37.85 -22.97 -13.30
C GLU A 417 38.88 -23.01 -12.17
N GLY A 418 38.46 -22.76 -10.93
CA GLY A 418 39.33 -22.84 -9.76
C GLY A 418 39.91 -24.23 -9.53
N VAL A 419 39.08 -25.27 -9.65
CA VAL A 419 39.52 -26.68 -9.53
C VAL A 419 40.48 -27.06 -10.65
N GLU A 420 40.20 -26.65 -11.90
CA GLU A 420 41.11 -26.90 -13.03
C GLU A 420 42.43 -26.11 -12.91
N ALA A 421 42.41 -24.88 -12.41
CA ALA A 421 43.63 -24.11 -12.10
C ALA A 421 44.50 -24.84 -11.08
N VAL A 422 43.88 -25.26 -9.98
CA VAL A 422 44.54 -25.99 -8.90
C VAL A 422 45.11 -27.31 -9.42
N ASN A 423 44.37 -28.06 -10.23
CA ASN A 423 44.89 -29.29 -10.85
C ASN A 423 46.08 -29.03 -11.78
N ARG A 424 46.09 -27.92 -12.53
CA ARG A 424 47.20 -27.55 -13.41
C ARG A 424 48.47 -27.12 -12.63
N TYR A 425 48.30 -26.49 -11.47
CA TYR A 425 49.41 -26.03 -10.62
C TYR A 425 49.92 -27.10 -9.63
N ILE A 426 49.05 -27.99 -9.13
CA ILE A 426 49.43 -29.06 -8.19
C ILE A 426 49.99 -30.28 -8.94
N ASN A 427 49.67 -30.45 -10.22
CA ASN A 427 50.10 -31.61 -11.00
C ASN A 427 50.99 -31.23 -12.21
N PRO A 428 52.22 -30.70 -12.03
CA PRO A 428 53.06 -30.32 -13.17
C PRO A 428 53.70 -31.51 -13.92
N LEU A 429 53.49 -32.76 -13.50
CA LEU A 429 54.31 -33.88 -13.99
C LEU A 429 53.53 -35.20 -14.10
N VAL A 430 52.76 -35.36 -15.17
CA VAL A 430 52.73 -36.66 -15.90
C VAL A 430 52.57 -36.34 -17.39
N PRO A 431 53.61 -36.51 -18.23
CA PRO A 431 53.41 -36.47 -19.67
C PRO A 431 52.52 -37.65 -20.07
N ALA A 432 51.47 -37.36 -20.84
CA ALA A 432 50.60 -38.38 -21.41
C ALA A 432 51.44 -39.36 -22.24
N ALA A 433 51.34 -40.65 -21.89
CA ALA A 433 51.88 -41.77 -22.67
C ALA A 433 50.85 -42.23 -23.71
#